data_AF-A0A6V7RIY6-F1
#
_entry.id   AF-A0A6V7RIY6-F1
#
_cell.length_a   1.000
_cell.length_b   1.000
_cell.length_c   1.000
_cell.angle_alpha   90.00
_cell.angle_beta   90.00
_cell.angle_gamma   90.00
#
_symmetry.space_group_name_H-M   'P 1'
#
loop_
_entity.id
_entity.type
_entity.pdbx_description
1 polymer ?
#
loop_
_entity_poly.entity_id
_entity_poly.type
_entity_poly.pdbx_seq_one_letter_code
_entity_poly.pdbx_strand_id
1 'polypeptide(L)'
;MSSKGFLLYDSILSMLVFIIIMMLLPAFLMLGQMDKTSKEKLQTYRDLYMKSLYLSDEELASYSKEIFSHQSFTCDDRLGSLCP
;
A
#
# COMPACT_ATOMS: atom_id res chain seq x y z
N MET A 1 -7.82 -46.31 25.82
CA MET A 1 -8.08 -44.92 25.37
C MET A 1 -7.93 -44.88 23.85
N SER A 2 -9.00 -44.57 23.13
CA SER A 2 -9.05 -44.69 21.66
C SER A 2 -8.23 -43.59 20.99
N SER A 3 -7.01 -43.93 20.55
CA SER A 3 -6.08 -43.05 19.82
C SER A 3 -6.66 -42.44 18.54
N LYS A 4 -7.72 -43.05 17.99
CA LYS A 4 -8.40 -42.60 16.77
C LYS A 4 -9.14 -41.27 16.95
N GLY A 5 -9.68 -40.99 18.14
CA GLY A 5 -10.37 -39.72 18.42
C GLY A 5 -9.39 -38.56 18.52
N PHE A 6 -8.26 -38.75 19.21
CA PHE A 6 -7.22 -37.73 19.39
C PHE A 6 -6.62 -37.27 18.04
N LEU A 7 -6.36 -38.20 17.12
CA LEU A 7 -5.83 -37.89 15.78
C LEU A 7 -6.83 -37.11 14.90
N LEU A 8 -8.14 -37.34 15.06
CA LEU A 8 -9.18 -36.60 14.34
C LEU A 8 -9.27 -35.15 14.82
N TYR A 9 -9.22 -34.92 16.13
CA TYR A 9 -9.23 -33.56 16.69
C TYR A 9 -8.00 -32.76 16.28
N ASP A 10 -6.82 -33.39 16.29
CA ASP A 10 -5.58 -32.75 15.86
C ASP A 10 -5.61 -32.38 14.37
N SER A 11 -6.13 -33.28 13.53
CA SER A 11 -6.30 -33.02 12.09
C SER A 11 -7.32 -31.91 11.79
N ILE A 12 -8.40 -31.79 12.55
CA ILE A 12 -9.39 -30.71 12.41
C ILE A 12 -8.78 -29.39 12.87
N LEU A 13 -8.05 -29.39 13.98
CA LEU A 13 -7.36 -28.22 14.50
C LEU A 13 -6.31 -27.71 13.50
N SER A 14 -5.48 -28.60 12.95
CA SER A 14 -4.47 -28.22 11.94
C SER A 14 -5.12 -27.65 10.68
N MET A 15 -6.26 -28.21 10.26
CA MET A 15 -7.02 -27.70 9.11
C MET A 15 -7.58 -26.30 9.37
N LEU A 16 -8.13 -26.04 10.56
CA LEU A 16 -8.62 -24.71 10.95
C LEU A 16 -7.50 -23.68 10.97
N VAL A 17 -6.34 -24.03 11.56
CA VAL A 17 -5.17 -23.14 11.57
C VAL A 17 -4.70 -22.83 10.15
N PHE A 18 -4.65 -23.83 9.27
CA PHE A 18 -4.25 -23.64 7.88
C PHE A 18 -5.21 -22.72 7.11
N ILE A 19 -6.52 -22.86 7.32
CA ILE A 19 -7.53 -21.99 6.71
C ILE A 19 -7.32 -20.54 7.15
N ILE A 20 -7.10 -20.31 8.45
CA ILE A 20 -6.85 -18.96 8.99
C ILE A 20 -5.58 -18.36 8.38
N ILE A 21 -4.49 -19.12 8.29
CA ILE A 21 -3.24 -18.66 7.66
C ILE A 21 -3.47 -18.29 6.20
N MET A 22 -4.21 -19.13 5.44
CA MET A 22 -4.52 -18.86 4.04
C MET A 22 -5.39 -17.62 3.85
N MET A 23 -6.31 -17.33 4.79
CA MET A 23 -7.06 -16.08 4.79
C MET A 23 -6.20 -14.86 5.10
N LEU A 24 -5.17 -15.00 5.94
CA LEU A 24 -4.28 -13.91 6.33
C LEU A 24 -3.24 -13.57 5.26
N LEU A 25 -2.85 -14.54 4.42
CA LEU A 25 -1.86 -14.34 3.36
C LEU A 25 -2.16 -13.13 2.43
N PRO A 26 -3.37 -12.99 1.83
CA PRO A 26 -3.67 -11.83 1.00
C PRO A 26 -3.66 -10.52 1.78
N ALA A 27 -4.06 -10.53 3.05
CA ALA A 27 -4.01 -9.35 3.91
C ALA A 27 -2.56 -8.87 4.11
N PHE A 28 -1.62 -9.79 4.35
CA PHE A 28 -0.20 -9.44 4.44
C PHE A 28 0.37 -8.88 3.13
N LEU A 29 -0.02 -9.44 1.99
CA LEU A 29 0.40 -8.92 0.68
C LEU A 29 -0.13 -7.50 0.44
N MET A 30 -1.41 -7.26 0.76
CA MET A 30 -2.00 -5.92 0.66
C MET A 30 -1.31 -4.92 1.58
N LEU A 31 -1.05 -5.28 2.85
CA LEU A 31 -0.32 -4.42 3.78
C LEU A 31 1.07 -4.06 3.27
N GLY A 32 1.80 -5.01 2.69
CA GLY A 32 3.11 -4.76 2.09
C GLY A 32 3.03 -3.78 0.90
N GLN A 33 2.02 -3.93 0.03
CA GLN A 33 1.78 -3.00 -1.06
C GLN A 33 1.41 -1.60 -0.54
N MET A 34 0.56 -1.52 0.48
CA MET A 34 0.16 -0.24 1.08
C MET A 34 1.35 0.48 1.73
N ASP A 35 2.25 -0.23 2.42
CA ASP A 35 3.45 0.37 3.00
C ASP A 35 4.37 0.95 1.92
N LYS A 36 4.59 0.19 0.84
CA LYS A 36 5.39 0.66 -0.30
C LYS A 36 4.78 1.92 -0.93
N THR A 37 3.50 1.87 -1.28
CA THR A 37 2.80 3.02 -1.88
C THR A 37 2.78 4.23 -0.94
N SER A 38 2.64 4.01 0.38
CA SER A 38 2.64 5.10 1.36
C SER A 38 4.00 5.80 1.44
N LYS A 39 5.11 5.04 1.36
CA LYS A 39 6.46 5.61 1.31
C LYS A 39 6.71 6.41 0.03
N GLU A 40 6.30 5.88 -1.12
CA GLU A 40 6.40 6.58 -2.42
C GLU A 40 5.60 7.90 -2.40
N LYS A 41 4.36 7.86 -1.89
CA LYS A 41 3.53 9.05 -1.69
C LYS A 41 4.20 10.09 -0.79
N LEU A 42 4.72 9.65 0.36
CA LEU A 42 5.37 10.55 1.32
C LEU A 42 6.60 11.24 0.72
N GLN A 43 7.44 10.50 -0.02
CA GLN A 43 8.61 11.06 -0.69
C GLN A 43 8.21 12.10 -1.74
N THR A 44 7.19 11.79 -2.52
CA THR A 44 6.68 12.66 -3.58
C THR A 44 6.13 13.97 -3.05
N TYR A 45 5.28 13.91 -2.03
CA TYR A 45 4.73 15.11 -1.42
C TYR A 45 5.79 15.95 -0.70
N ARG A 46 6.79 15.29 -0.11
CA ARG A 46 7.93 16.00 0.47
C ARG A 46 8.72 16.75 -0.60
N ASP A 47 8.97 16.12 -1.75
CA ASP A 47 9.69 16.77 -2.85
C ASP A 47 8.89 17.94 -3.44
N LEU A 48 7.59 17.76 -3.67
CA LEU A 48 6.68 18.84 -4.06
C LEU A 48 6.69 20.02 -3.09
N TYR A 49 6.64 19.74 -1.78
CA TYR A 49 6.74 20.78 -0.76
C TYR A 49 8.09 21.50 -0.79
N MET A 50 9.20 20.78 -0.96
CA MET A 50 10.51 21.42 -1.07
C MET A 50 10.60 22.31 -2.31
N LYS A 51 9.99 21.88 -3.43
CA LYS A 51 9.98 22.62 -4.69
C LYS A 51 9.07 23.84 -4.65
N SER A 52 7.95 23.77 -3.92
CA SER A 52 7.07 24.93 -3.73
C SER A 52 7.73 26.09 -2.97
N LEU A 53 8.86 25.86 -2.29
CA LEU A 53 9.62 26.91 -1.63
C LEU A 53 10.47 27.75 -2.61
N TYR A 54 10.74 27.23 -3.82
CA TYR A 54 11.67 27.84 -4.76
C TYR A 54 11.09 28.06 -6.16
N LEU A 55 9.98 27.40 -6.51
CA LEU A 55 9.30 27.53 -7.79
C LEU A 55 8.10 28.47 -7.70
N SER A 56 7.79 29.14 -8.80
CA SER A 56 6.50 29.80 -8.96
C SER A 56 5.35 28.79 -9.08
N ASP A 57 4.11 29.23 -8.85
CA ASP A 57 2.94 28.35 -8.90
C ASP A 57 2.75 27.65 -10.27
N GLU A 58 3.08 28.34 -11.37
CA GLU A 58 3.01 27.78 -12.72
C GLU A 58 4.09 26.71 -12.96
N GLU A 59 5.33 26.98 -12.53
CA GLU A 59 6.43 26.02 -12.63
C GLU A 59 6.19 24.79 -11.74
N LEU A 60 5.63 25.00 -10.55
CA LEU A 60 5.27 23.93 -9.63
C LEU A 60 4.17 23.03 -10.23
N ALA A 61 3.16 23.61 -10.86
CA ALA A 61 2.09 22.87 -11.52
C ALA A 61 2.59 22.06 -12.72
N SER A 62 3.57 22.58 -13.47
CA SER A 62 4.21 21.81 -14.55
C SER A 62 5.03 20.66 -13.99
N TYR A 63 5.82 20.92 -12.95
CA TYR A 63 6.68 19.95 -12.28
C TYR A 63 5.87 18.82 -11.63
N SER A 64 4.75 19.15 -10.98
CA SER A 64 3.89 18.17 -10.34
C SER A 64 3.28 17.20 -11.35
N LYS A 65 2.78 17.70 -12.49
CA LYS A 65 2.22 16.88 -13.55
C LYS A 65 3.25 15.91 -14.14
N GLU A 66 4.47 16.37 -14.35
CA GLU A 66 5.57 15.52 -14.82
C GLU A 66 5.87 14.41 -13.81
N ILE A 67 6.01 14.74 -12.52
CA ILE A 67 6.24 13.72 -11.49
C ILE A 67 5.10 12.71 -11.45
N PHE A 68 3.85 13.15 -11.35
CA PHE A 68 2.70 12.25 -11.23
C PHE A 68 2.50 11.38 -12.47
N SER A 69 2.98 11.79 -13.65
CA SER A 69 2.96 10.96 -14.87
C SER A 69 3.90 9.75 -14.80
N HIS A 70 4.95 9.81 -13.98
CA HIS A 70 5.95 8.75 -13.83
C HIS A 70 5.72 7.87 -12.60
N GLN A 71 4.68 8.16 -11.81
CA GLN A 71 4.43 7.49 -10.53
C GLN A 71 3.48 6.31 -10.67
N SER A 72 3.68 5.30 -9.82
CA SER A 72 2.84 4.12 -9.72
C SER A 72 1.51 4.34 -8.97
N PHE A 73 1.28 5.53 -8.42
CA PHE A 73 0.11 5.82 -7.59
C PHE A 73 -0.73 6.97 -8.16
N THR A 74 -2.04 6.89 -7.92
CA THR A 74 -2.99 7.92 -8.34
C THR A 74 -2.82 9.19 -7.51
N CYS A 75 -2.71 10.34 -8.20
CA CYS A 75 -2.72 11.66 -7.58
C CYS A 75 -4.03 11.88 -6.82
N ASP A 76 -3.95 12.48 -5.62
CA ASP A 76 -5.14 12.74 -4.79
C ASP A 76 -5.92 13.93 -5.35
N ASP A 77 -7.22 13.76 -5.61
CA ASP A 77 -8.10 14.81 -6.16
C ASP A 77 -8.04 16.13 -5.36
N ARG A 78 -7.68 16.06 -4.07
CA ARG A 78 -7.48 17.24 -3.22
C ARG A 78 -6.33 18.15 -3.66
N LEU A 79 -5.38 17.64 -4.44
CA LEU A 79 -4.26 18.39 -5.01
C LEU A 79 -4.65 19.18 -6.26
N GLY A 80 -5.85 18.96 -6.81
CA GLY A 80 -6.46 19.78 -7.85
C GLY A 80 -5.54 20.01 -9.05
N SER A 81 -5.14 21.26 -9.28
CA SER A 81 -4.32 21.70 -10.42
C SER A 81 -2.93 21.06 -10.50
N LEU A 82 -2.46 20.44 -9.42
CA LEU A 82 -1.18 19.75 -9.36
C LEU A 82 -1.23 18.32 -9.94
N CYS A 83 -2.42 17.74 -10.10
CA CYS A 83 -2.60 16.44 -10.73
C CYS A 83 -2.66 16.57 -12.27
N PRO A 84 -2.24 15.53 -13.02
CA PRO A 84 -2.31 15.49 -14.49
C PRO A 84 -3.74 15.51 -15.03
#